data_AF-A0A2R6JJL0-F1
#
_entry.id   AF-A0A2R6JJL0-F1
#
_cell.length_a   1.000
_cell.length_b   1.000
_cell.length_c   1.000
_cell.angle_alpha   90.00
_cell.angle_beta   90.00
_cell.angle_gamma   90.00
#
_symmetry.space_group_name_H-M   'P 1'
#
loop_
_entity.id
_entity.type
_entity.pdbx_description
1 polymer ?
#
loop_
_entity_poly.entity_id
_entity_poly.type
_entity_poly.pdbx_seq_one_letter_code
_entity_poly.pdbx_strand_id
1 'polypeptide(L)'
;MLETPLVVGGLPGGPELLVILLLAVLLFGANKIPKLARSSGQAIGEFQKGREQVEQELEEMQEATDIDGDDEESAFETESDFGGDLGSSDGGSGGGE
;
A
#
# COMPACT_ATOMS: atom_id res chain seq x y z
N MET A 1 13.24 5.95 -54.86
CA MET A 1 12.39 5.22 -53.91
C MET A 1 13.11 5.20 -52.58
N LEU A 2 12.95 6.27 -51.79
CA LEU A 2 13.28 6.23 -50.37
C LEU A 2 11.93 6.23 -49.67
N GLU A 3 11.59 5.12 -49.03
CA GLU A 3 10.36 5.00 -48.25
C GLU A 3 10.51 5.89 -47.02
N THR A 4 9.77 6.98 -47.00
CA THR A 4 9.68 7.88 -45.86
C THR A 4 9.20 7.09 -44.65
N PRO A 5 9.94 7.05 -43.52
CA PRO A 5 9.43 6.42 -42.32
C PRO A 5 8.17 7.13 -41.87
N LEU A 6 7.17 6.32 -41.57
CA LEU A 6 5.79 6.62 -41.28
C LEU A 6 5.68 7.30 -39.90
N VAL A 7 6.25 8.50 -39.75
CA VAL A 7 6.14 9.36 -38.55
C VAL A 7 4.82 10.16 -38.61
N VAL A 8 3.71 9.52 -38.98
CA VAL A 8 2.41 10.18 -39.23
C VAL A 8 1.36 9.91 -38.14
N GLY A 9 1.68 9.13 -37.11
CA GLY A 9 0.67 8.66 -36.15
C GLY A 9 1.11 8.63 -34.70
N GLY A 10 1.83 9.64 -34.21
CA GLY A 10 2.00 9.93 -32.78
C GLY A 10 2.79 8.93 -31.92
N LEU A 11 2.92 7.68 -32.32
CA LEU A 11 3.67 6.65 -31.61
C LEU A 11 4.53 5.86 -32.61
N PRO A 12 5.87 5.85 -32.44
CA PRO A 12 6.71 4.90 -33.15
C PRO A 12 6.22 3.48 -32.82
N GLY A 13 6.05 2.65 -33.84
CA GLY A 13 5.71 1.25 -33.66
C GLY A 13 6.81 0.49 -32.90
N GLY A 14 6.53 -0.78 -32.61
CA GLY A 14 7.50 -1.69 -31.97
C GLY A 14 8.91 -1.68 -32.61
N PRO A 15 9.07 -1.76 -33.94
CA PRO A 15 10.40 -1.76 -34.54
C PRO A 15 11.11 -0.40 -34.43
N GLU A 16 10.39 0.72 -34.56
CA GLU A 16 10.98 2.05 -34.40
C GLU A 16 11.46 2.30 -32.96
N LEU A 17 10.71 1.85 -31.95
CA LEU A 17 11.15 1.90 -30.55
C LEU A 17 12.41 1.07 -30.32
N LEU A 18 12.55 -0.09 -30.98
CA LEU A 18 13.76 -0.90 -30.88
C LEU A 18 14.98 -0.17 -31.45
N VAL A 19 14.83 0.53 -32.58
CA VAL A 19 15.91 1.34 -33.18
C VAL A 19 16.33 2.48 -32.25
N ILE A 20 15.36 3.20 -31.67
CA ILE A 20 15.65 4.28 -30.71
C ILE A 20 16.34 3.72 -29.46
N LEU A 21 15.86 2.59 -28.94
CA LEU A 21 16.48 1.90 -27.81
C LEU A 21 17.92 1.48 -28.13
N LEU A 22 18.17 0.95 -29.33
CA LEU A 22 19.50 0.56 -29.77
C LEU A 22 20.44 1.79 -29.84
N LEU A 23 19.98 2.91 -30.38
CA LEU A 23 20.74 4.15 -30.39
C LEU A 23 21.03 4.65 -28.98
N ALA A 24 20.03 4.65 -28.09
CA ALA A 24 20.23 5.02 -26.69
C ALA A 24 21.25 4.11 -26.00
N VAL A 25 21.24 2.80 -26.28
CA VAL A 25 22.21 1.83 -25.79
C VAL A 25 23.61 2.07 -26.37
N LEU A 26 23.75 2.54 -27.61
CA LEU A 26 25.06 2.90 -28.17
C LEU A 26 25.63 4.18 -27.55
N LEU A 27 24.78 5.18 -27.29
CA LEU A 27 25.20 6.45 -26.67
C LEU A 27 25.54 6.28 -25.19
N PHE A 28 24.67 5.62 -24.44
CA PHE A 28 24.81 5.47 -22.98
C PHE A 28 25.49 4.16 -22.57
N GLY A 29 25.49 3.14 -23.41
CA GLY A 29 25.99 1.80 -23.10
C GLY A 29 24.92 0.88 -22.50
N ALA A 30 24.96 -0.42 -22.85
CA ALA A 30 23.99 -1.43 -22.40
C ALA A 30 23.91 -1.59 -20.87
N ASN A 31 24.97 -1.20 -20.15
CA ASN A 31 25.05 -1.31 -18.69
C ASN A 31 24.55 -0.06 -17.95
N LYS A 32 24.40 1.11 -18.58
CA LYS A 32 24.03 2.35 -17.87
C LYS A 32 22.55 2.42 -17.55
N ILE A 33 21.68 2.13 -18.52
CA ILE A 33 20.23 2.11 -18.33
C ILE A 33 19.81 1.16 -17.19
N PRO A 34 20.22 -0.12 -17.14
CA PRO A 34 19.83 -1.03 -16.06
C PRO A 34 20.44 -0.62 -14.71
N LYS A 35 21.66 -0.07 -14.71
CA LYS A 35 22.31 0.41 -13.48
C LYS A 35 21.58 1.61 -12.87
N LEU A 36 21.18 2.56 -13.71
CA LEU A 36 20.39 3.73 -13.32
C LEU A 36 19.00 3.32 -12.80
N ALA A 37 18.34 2.39 -13.50
CA ALA A 37 17.05 1.86 -13.08
C ALA A 37 17.13 1.17 -11.70
N ARG A 38 18.16 0.35 -11.46
CA ARG A 38 18.37 -0.32 -10.17
C ARG A 38 18.62 0.67 -9.03
N SER A 39 19.54 1.63 -9.20
CA SER A 39 19.84 2.60 -8.13
C SER A 39 18.68 3.56 -7.86
N SER A 40 17.99 4.01 -8.91
CA SER A 40 16.81 4.86 -8.79
C SER A 40 15.66 4.08 -8.12
N GLY A 41 15.42 2.84 -8.54
CA GLY A 41 14.41 1.97 -7.96
C GLY A 41 14.67 1.67 -6.49
N GLN A 42 15.93 1.44 -6.08
CA GLN A 42 16.28 1.27 -4.67
C GLN A 42 16.01 2.55 -3.88
N ALA A 43 16.41 3.72 -4.38
CA ALA A 43 16.15 4.99 -3.70
C ALA A 43 14.66 5.27 -3.54
N ILE A 44 13.85 5.04 -4.58
CA ILE A 44 12.39 5.20 -4.54
C ILE A 44 11.75 4.18 -3.59
N GLY A 45 12.28 2.95 -3.53
CA GLY A 45 11.81 1.91 -2.61
C GLY A 45 12.04 2.27 -1.14
N GLU A 46 13.25 2.68 -0.78
CA GLU A 46 13.57 3.11 0.60
C GLU A 46 12.82 4.39 0.99
N PHE A 47 12.62 5.31 0.03
CA PHE A 47 11.81 6.51 0.27
C PHE A 47 10.35 6.20 0.58
N GLN A 48 9.72 5.25 -0.12
CA GLN A 48 8.35 4.83 0.17
C GLN A 48 8.23 4.21 1.57
N LYS A 49 9.15 3.30 1.93
CA LYS A 49 9.17 2.70 3.28
C LYS A 49 9.33 3.74 4.38
N GLY A 50 10.23 4.71 4.18
CA GLY A 50 10.42 5.79 5.14
C GLY A 50 9.18 6.68 5.28
N ARG A 51 8.45 6.93 4.18
CA ARG A 51 7.19 7.68 4.22
C ARG A 51 6.10 6.93 4.99
N GLU A 52 5.97 5.62 4.78
CA GLU A 52 4.99 4.78 5.47
C GLU A 52 5.25 4.74 6.98
N GLN A 53 6.51 4.62 7.40
CA GLN A 53 6.89 4.68 8.82
C GLN A 53 6.54 6.03 9.45
N VAL A 54 6.82 7.14 8.75
CA VAL A 54 6.47 8.48 9.24
C VAL A 54 4.96 8.68 9.34
N GLU A 55 4.19 8.16 8.39
CA GLU A 55 2.73 8.22 8.43
C GLU A 55 2.16 7.44 9.62
N GLN A 56 2.68 6.23 9.87
CA GLN A 56 2.31 5.41 11.02
C GLN A 56 2.68 6.08 12.36
N GLU A 57 3.89 6.65 12.47
CA GLU A 57 4.30 7.39 13.67
C GLU A 57 3.42 8.62 13.92
N LEU A 58 2.97 9.32 12.87
CA LEU A 58 2.07 10.46 13.00
C LEU A 58 0.67 10.06 13.44
N GLU A 59 0.14 8.94 12.93
CA GLU A 59 -1.16 8.38 13.32
C GLU A 59 -1.16 7.95 14.79
N GLU A 60 -0.10 7.25 15.23
CA GLU A 60 0.07 6.85 16.64
C GLU A 60 0.19 8.06 17.59
N MET A 61 0.85 9.15 17.17
CA MET A 61 0.93 10.39 17.94
C MET A 61 -0.42 11.14 18.01
N GLN A 62 -1.21 11.07 16.94
CA GLN A 62 -2.54 11.68 16.89
C GLN A 62 -3.51 10.92 17.81
N GLU A 63 -3.53 9.59 17.74
CA GLU A 63 -4.35 8.75 18.63
C GLU A 63 -3.99 8.95 20.11
N ALA A 64 -2.71 9.18 20.44
CA ALA A 64 -2.27 9.48 21.80
C ALA A 64 -2.68 10.89 22.30
N THR A 65 -3.06 11.80 21.40
CA THR A 65 -3.42 13.20 21.73
C THR A 65 -4.93 13.42 21.81
N ASP A 66 -5.75 12.57 21.18
CA ASP A 66 -7.23 12.69 21.17
C ASP A 66 -7.93 12.15 22.44
N ILE A 67 -7.19 11.81 23.51
CA ILE A 67 -7.74 11.45 24.83
C ILE A 67 -7.88 12.71 25.73
N ASP A 68 -8.54 13.79 25.29
CA ASP A 68 -8.89 14.90 26.21
C ASP A 68 -10.00 15.85 25.69
N GLY A 69 -10.92 15.38 24.84
CA GLY A 69 -12.07 16.21 24.48
C GLY A 69 -13.16 15.45 23.77
N ASP A 70 -14.23 15.11 24.51
CA ASP A 70 -15.62 15.34 24.09
C ASP A 70 -16.57 15.01 25.26
N ASP A 71 -17.02 16.08 25.92
CA ASP A 71 -18.10 16.15 26.91
C ASP A 71 -19.49 16.07 26.23
N GLU A 72 -20.41 15.32 26.85
CA GLU A 72 -21.89 15.50 26.86
C GLU A 72 -22.62 15.28 25.50
N GLU A 73 -23.75 14.58 25.33
CA GLU A 73 -24.91 14.29 26.16
C GLU A 73 -25.76 13.25 25.39
N SER A 74 -26.15 12.12 25.98
CA SER A 74 -27.51 11.58 25.77
C SER A 74 -27.86 10.57 26.86
N ALA A 75 -28.58 11.09 27.85
CA ALA A 75 -29.67 10.44 28.58
C ALA A 75 -29.42 9.05 29.19
N PHE A 76 -29.22 9.06 30.51
CA PHE A 76 -30.11 8.41 31.48
C PHE A 76 -31.10 7.38 30.88
N GLU A 77 -30.87 6.10 31.16
CA GLU A 77 -31.81 5.31 31.98
C GLU A 77 -31.01 4.31 32.83
N THR A 78 -31.12 4.53 34.14
CA THR A 78 -30.73 3.61 35.21
C THR A 78 -31.87 2.60 35.42
N GLU A 79 -31.48 1.38 35.81
CA GLU A 79 -32.30 0.31 36.41
C GLU A 79 -33.19 -0.55 35.50
N SER A 80 -32.75 -1.78 35.24
CA SER A 80 -33.57 -2.95 35.56
C SER A 80 -32.72 -4.21 35.76
N ASP A 81 -32.89 -4.88 36.90
CA ASP A 81 -32.59 -6.29 37.20
C ASP A 81 -31.09 -6.69 37.16
N PHE A 82 -30.34 -6.85 38.26
CA PHE A 82 -30.58 -7.68 39.46
C PHE A 82 -31.35 -8.99 39.24
N GLY A 83 -30.61 -10.06 38.96
CA GLY A 83 -31.01 -11.46 39.14
C GLY A 83 -29.92 -12.32 38.51
N GLY A 84 -28.99 -12.92 39.26
CA GLY A 84 -29.26 -13.93 40.27
C GLY A 84 -29.09 -15.31 39.62
N ASP A 85 -28.45 -16.24 40.35
CA ASP A 85 -28.28 -17.67 40.03
C ASP A 85 -27.06 -17.98 39.13
N LEU A 86 -25.90 -18.42 39.63
CA LEU A 86 -25.57 -19.66 40.37
C LEU A 86 -26.20 -20.93 39.79
N GLY A 87 -25.39 -21.72 39.09
CA GLY A 87 -25.37 -23.16 39.34
C GLY A 87 -25.46 -24.09 38.14
N SER A 88 -24.69 -25.17 38.28
CA SER A 88 -24.91 -26.51 37.70
C SER A 88 -24.41 -26.68 36.26
N SER A 89 -23.32 -27.43 36.03
CA SER A 89 -23.31 -28.91 36.04
C SER A 89 -24.31 -29.51 35.04
N ASP A 90 -23.83 -29.94 33.89
CA ASP A 90 -24.22 -31.19 33.20
C ASP A 90 -23.22 -31.42 32.04
N GLY A 91 -22.47 -32.52 32.00
CA GLY A 91 -22.86 -33.74 31.26
C GLY A 91 -22.54 -33.56 29.76
N GLY A 92 -21.49 -34.13 29.16
CA GLY A 92 -21.15 -35.54 29.14
C GLY A 92 -21.93 -36.28 28.06
N SER A 93 -21.41 -36.40 26.84
CA SER A 93 -21.71 -37.45 25.83
C SER A 93 -20.88 -37.16 24.58
N GLY A 94 -20.00 -38.04 24.10
CA GLY A 94 -20.37 -39.23 23.31
C GLY A 94 -20.71 -38.76 21.89
N GLY A 95 -19.82 -38.84 20.90
CA GLY A 95 -19.39 -40.08 20.25
C GLY A 95 -20.06 -40.16 18.87
N GLY A 96 -19.31 -40.48 17.81
CA GLY A 96 -19.89 -40.72 16.49
C GLY A 96 -18.97 -40.32 15.33
N GLU A 97 -18.15 -41.28 14.92
CA GLU A 97 -17.71 -41.60 13.54
C GLU A 97 -17.00 -40.55 12.67
#